data_AF-A0A7X0A770-F1
#
_entry.id   AF-A0A7X0A770-F1
#
_cell.length_a   1.000
_cell.length_b   1.000
_cell.length_c   1.000
_cell.angle_alpha   90.00
_cell.angle_beta   90.00
_cell.angle_gamma   90.00
#
_symmetry.space_group_name_H-M   'P 1'
#
loop_
_entity.id
_entity.type
_entity.pdbx_description
1 polymer ?
#
loop_
_entity_poly.entity_id
_entity_poly.type
_entity_poly.pdbx_seq_one_letter_code
_entity_poly.pdbx_strand_id
1 'polypeptide(L)'
;MTTQEQINNWLIAGLQQSPTKFSEIFYYDRRDDQFFSILITDYLLFDKNGEIAKDIVTAYSAHTLALLTDRIRRINIDNRVIALPRLGDIEGDYLEQADTFLNLNSINITASTIWDVEESGPISIKIG
;
A
#
# COMPACT_ATOMS: atom_id res chain seq x y z
N MET A 1 12.87 -8.09 16.48
CA MET A 1 12.09 -8.48 15.30
C MET A 1 13.00 -8.32 14.10
N THR A 2 13.20 -9.37 13.30
CA THR A 2 13.99 -9.30 12.07
C THR A 2 13.18 -8.63 10.95
N THR A 3 13.83 -8.06 9.93
CA THR A 3 13.12 -7.48 8.76
C THR A 3 12.18 -8.49 8.09
N GLN A 4 12.59 -9.75 8.04
CA GLN A 4 11.75 -10.83 7.51
C GLN A 4 10.49 -11.05 8.35
N GLU A 5 10.60 -11.05 9.68
CA GLU A 5 9.44 -11.12 10.57
C GLU A 5 8.53 -9.90 10.40
N GLN A 6 9.09 -8.70 10.22
CA GLN A 6 8.30 -7.48 9.97
C GLN A 6 7.50 -7.59 8.68
N ILE A 7 8.13 -8.04 7.59
CA ILE A 7 7.47 -8.22 6.29
C ILE A 7 6.42 -9.32 6.36
N ASN A 8 6.70 -10.44 7.02
CA ASN A 8 5.71 -11.50 7.20
C ASN A 8 4.50 -11.02 7.98
N ASN A 9 4.70 -10.29 9.09
CA ASN A 9 3.61 -9.72 9.86
C ASN A 9 2.81 -8.70 9.03
N TRP A 10 3.48 -7.88 8.21
CA TRP A 10 2.84 -6.94 7.30
C TRP A 10 1.99 -7.63 6.23
N LEU A 11 2.51 -8.70 5.63
CA LEU A 11 1.79 -9.52 4.65
C LEU A 11 0.56 -10.17 5.29
N ILE A 12 0.70 -10.77 6.47
CA ILE A 12 -0.41 -11.39 7.20
C ILE A 12 -1.50 -10.34 7.49
N ALA A 13 -1.11 -9.16 7.98
CA ALA A 13 -2.06 -8.07 8.26
C ALA A 13 -2.83 -7.62 7.01
N GLY A 14 -2.13 -7.52 5.87
CA GLY A 14 -2.75 -7.18 4.59
C GLY A 14 -3.66 -8.29 4.04
N LEU A 15 -3.25 -9.55 4.14
CA LEU A 15 -4.05 -10.71 3.70
C LEU A 15 -5.33 -10.88 4.53
N GLN A 16 -5.26 -10.59 5.83
CA GLN A 16 -6.39 -10.62 6.76
C GLN A 16 -7.44 -9.53 6.50
N GLN A 17 -7.11 -8.50 5.72
CA GLN A 17 -8.07 -7.45 5.40
C GLN A 17 -9.32 -8.03 4.75
N SER A 18 -10.48 -7.56 5.20
CA SER A 18 -11.76 -7.98 4.65
C SER A 18 -11.85 -7.64 3.15
N PRO A 19 -12.39 -8.54 2.30
CA PRO A 19 -12.61 -8.22 0.90
C PRO A 19 -13.70 -7.14 0.71
N THR A 20 -14.61 -6.99 1.66
CA THR A 20 -15.79 -6.10 1.58
C THR A 20 -15.64 -4.79 2.34
N LYS A 21 -14.66 -4.67 3.24
CA LYS A 21 -14.33 -3.42 3.94
C LYS A 21 -12.96 -2.93 3.47
N PHE A 22 -12.85 -1.65 3.15
CA PHE A 22 -11.60 -1.07 2.66
C PHE A 22 -11.27 0.20 3.45
N SER A 23 -10.27 0.12 4.32
CA SER A 23 -9.62 1.28 4.93
C SER A 23 -8.26 1.55 4.30
N GLU A 24 -7.63 0.51 3.77
CA GLU A 24 -6.26 0.51 3.29
C GLU A 24 -6.09 -0.61 2.25
N ILE A 25 -5.23 -0.39 1.25
CA ILE A 25 -4.90 -1.39 0.24
C ILE A 25 -3.39 -1.60 0.21
N PHE A 26 -2.99 -2.86 0.21
CA PHE A 26 -1.60 -3.32 0.35
C PHE A 26 -1.04 -3.72 -1.02
N TYR A 27 0.20 -3.33 -1.28
CA TYR A 27 0.88 -3.51 -2.56
C TYR A 27 2.36 -3.89 -2.37
N TYR A 28 2.95 -4.44 -3.42
CA TYR A 28 4.39 -4.55 -3.59
C TYR A 28 4.80 -3.88 -4.90
N ASP A 29 5.83 -3.02 -4.85
CA ASP A 29 6.43 -2.41 -6.03
C ASP A 29 7.75 -3.11 -6.38
N ARG A 30 7.74 -3.87 -7.47
CA ARG A 30 8.94 -4.54 -7.98
C ARG A 30 10.00 -3.56 -8.50
N ARG A 31 9.65 -2.31 -8.80
CA ARG A 31 10.64 -1.30 -9.22
C ARG A 31 11.60 -0.96 -8.08
N ASP A 32 11.06 -0.86 -6.87
CA ASP A 32 11.76 -0.33 -5.70
C ASP A 32 12.03 -1.43 -4.64
N ASP A 33 11.69 -2.68 -4.96
CA ASP A 33 11.69 -3.84 -4.04
C ASP A 33 11.01 -3.50 -2.69
N GLN A 34 9.84 -2.86 -2.75
CA GLN A 34 9.23 -2.25 -1.57
C GLN A 34 7.76 -2.60 -1.41
N PHE A 35 7.40 -3.08 -0.22
CA PHE A 35 6.04 -3.20 0.26
C PHE A 35 5.51 -1.84 0.68
N PHE A 36 4.25 -1.56 0.34
CA PHE A 36 3.61 -0.33 0.75
C PHE A 36 2.10 -0.48 0.78
N SER A 37 1.45 0.42 1.49
CA SER A 37 0.00 0.50 1.52
C SER A 37 -0.45 1.93 1.22
N ILE A 38 -1.69 2.05 0.78
CA ILE A 38 -2.35 3.34 0.52
C ILE A 38 -3.64 3.34 1.31
N LEU A 39 -3.84 4.35 2.17
CA LEU A 39 -5.08 4.52 2.88
C LEU A 39 -6.16 4.96 1.88
N ILE A 40 -7.41 4.57 2.13
CA ILE A 40 -8.51 5.00 1.27
C ILE A 40 -8.64 6.52 1.23
N THR A 41 -8.33 7.18 2.35
CA THR A 41 -8.32 8.64 2.47
C THR A 41 -7.25 9.30 1.61
N ASP A 42 -6.15 8.61 1.31
CA ASP A 42 -5.11 9.15 0.44
C ASP A 42 -5.59 9.28 -0.99
N TYR A 43 -6.47 8.39 -1.47
CA TYR A 43 -7.07 8.53 -2.80
C TYR A 43 -7.91 9.82 -2.92
N LEU A 44 -8.44 10.34 -1.81
CA LEU A 44 -9.16 11.61 -1.83
C LEU A 44 -8.26 12.80 -2.13
N LEU A 45 -6.93 12.66 -1.97
CA LEU A 45 -5.95 13.69 -2.33
C LEU A 45 -5.83 13.90 -3.84
N PHE A 46 -6.26 12.92 -4.64
CA PHE A 46 -5.97 12.86 -6.06
C PHE A 46 -7.21 13.10 -6.91
N ASP A 47 -7.02 13.75 -8.06
CA ASP A 47 -8.01 13.85 -9.11
C ASP A 47 -8.05 12.56 -9.96
N LYS A 48 -8.94 12.55 -10.96
CA LYS A 48 -9.10 11.41 -11.88
C LYS A 48 -7.85 11.05 -12.70
N ASN A 49 -6.87 11.94 -12.78
CA ASN A 49 -5.61 11.74 -13.50
C ASN A 49 -4.48 11.30 -12.55
N GLY A 50 -4.75 11.16 -11.24
CA GLY A 50 -3.73 10.87 -10.24
C GLY A 50 -2.88 12.09 -9.89
N GLU A 51 -3.35 13.31 -10.17
CA GLU A 51 -2.72 14.56 -9.74
C GLU A 51 -3.29 15.01 -8.39
N ILE A 52 -2.51 15.71 -7.57
CA ILE A 52 -3.03 16.31 -6.33
C ILE A 52 -4.13 17.33 -6.70
N ALA A 53 -5.32 17.16 -6.14
CA ALA A 53 -6.44 18.06 -6.42
C ALA A 53 -6.18 19.47 -5.85
N LYS A 54 -6.57 20.50 -6.62
CA LYS A 54 -6.21 21.90 -6.35
C LYS A 54 -6.75 22.47 -5.03
N ASP A 55 -7.86 21.92 -4.53
CA ASP A 55 -8.58 22.45 -3.37
C ASP A 55 -8.32 21.67 -2.07
N ILE A 56 -7.25 20.86 -2.07
CA ILE A 56 -6.89 19.99 -0.95
C ILE A 56 -5.77 20.61 -0.13
N VAL A 57 -5.95 20.55 1.19
CA VAL A 57 -4.92 20.89 2.18
C VAL A 57 -4.58 19.60 2.93
N THR A 58 -3.29 19.26 2.97
CA THR A 58 -2.79 18.09 3.67
C THR A 58 -1.60 18.44 4.55
N ALA A 59 -1.42 17.67 5.61
CA ALA A 59 -0.25 17.72 6.48
C ALA A 59 0.96 16.94 5.93
N TYR A 60 0.78 16.16 4.85
CA TYR A 60 1.87 15.41 4.23
C TYR A 60 2.97 16.34 3.69
N SER A 61 4.22 15.94 3.90
CA SER A 61 5.35 16.65 3.32
C SER A 61 5.34 16.55 1.79
N ALA A 62 6.04 17.47 1.13
CA ALA A 62 6.21 17.44 -0.33
C ALA A 62 6.85 16.12 -0.81
N HIS A 63 7.70 15.50 0.02
CA HIS A 63 8.31 14.22 -0.28
C HIS A 63 7.28 13.07 -0.26
N THR A 64 6.50 12.96 0.81
CA THR A 64 5.42 11.96 0.93
C THR A 64 4.41 12.12 -0.21
N LEU A 65 4.02 13.36 -0.51
CA LEU A 65 3.13 13.65 -1.63
C LEU A 65 3.68 13.21 -2.98
N ALA A 66 4.97 13.43 -3.25
CA ALA A 66 5.60 12.98 -4.48
C ALA A 66 5.59 11.43 -4.60
N LEU A 67 5.87 10.73 -3.49
CA LEU A 67 5.83 9.26 -3.45
C LEU A 67 4.40 8.71 -3.63
N LEU A 68 3.42 9.28 -2.92
CA LEU A 68 2.00 8.90 -3.09
C LEU A 68 1.55 9.13 -4.55
N THR A 69 1.90 10.29 -5.13
CA THR A 69 1.58 10.62 -6.52
C THR A 69 2.16 9.60 -7.50
N ASP A 70 3.45 9.24 -7.37
CA ASP A 70 4.08 8.22 -8.21
C ASP A 70 3.34 6.89 -8.14
N ARG A 71 2.98 6.45 -6.93
CA ARG A 71 2.31 5.16 -6.68
C ARG A 71 0.88 5.13 -7.19
N ILE A 72 0.08 6.13 -6.85
CA ILE A 72 -1.33 6.25 -7.28
C ILE A 72 -1.43 6.21 -8.80
N ARG A 73 -0.58 6.95 -9.51
CA ARG A 73 -0.57 6.96 -10.98
C ARG A 73 -0.27 5.59 -11.58
N ARG A 74 0.44 4.72 -10.87
CA ARG A 74 0.92 3.42 -11.36
C ARG A 74 -0.01 2.26 -11.01
N ILE A 75 -0.79 2.34 -9.93
CA ILE A 75 -1.59 1.24 -9.32
C ILE A 75 -2.55 0.49 -10.26
N ASN A 76 -2.90 1.04 -11.43
CA ASN A 76 -3.78 0.34 -12.40
C ASN A 76 -3.16 0.18 -13.80
N ILE A 77 -1.92 0.63 -14.01
CA ILE A 77 -1.29 0.67 -15.33
C ILE A 77 0.09 0.01 -15.37
N ASP A 78 0.80 -0.03 -14.23
CA ASP A 78 2.13 -0.61 -14.13
C ASP A 78 2.04 -2.01 -13.51
N ASN A 79 2.34 -3.04 -14.31
CA ASN A 79 2.30 -4.44 -13.88
C ASN A 79 3.40 -4.81 -12.86
N ARG A 80 4.30 -3.88 -12.52
CA ARG A 80 5.28 -4.02 -11.44
C ARG A 80 4.69 -3.67 -10.08
N VAL A 81 3.53 -3.00 -10.04
CA VAL A 81 2.78 -2.76 -8.82
C VAL A 81 1.78 -3.90 -8.64
N ILE A 82 2.02 -4.72 -7.63
CA ILE A 82 1.31 -5.97 -7.39
C ILE A 82 0.43 -5.77 -6.16
N ALA A 83 -0.88 -5.84 -6.34
CA ALA A 83 -1.82 -5.78 -5.21
C ALA A 83 -1.75 -7.09 -4.40
N LEU A 84 -1.68 -6.95 -3.08
CA LEU A 84 -1.84 -8.06 -2.16
C LEU A 84 -3.34 -8.43 -2.08
N PRO A 85 -3.71 -9.71 -2.20
CA PRO A 85 -5.11 -10.11 -2.12
C PRO A 85 -5.63 -9.91 -0.69
N ARG A 86 -6.92 -9.60 -0.59
CA ARG A 86 -7.65 -9.45 0.68
C ARG A 86 -8.51 -10.70 0.88
N LEU A 87 -8.04 -11.60 1.74
CA LEU A 87 -8.68 -12.89 1.96
C LEU A 87 -9.80 -12.79 3.00
N GLY A 88 -9.75 -11.79 3.89
CA GLY A 88 -10.61 -11.71 5.06
C GLY A 88 -10.37 -12.87 6.00
N ASP A 89 -11.28 -13.10 6.96
CA ASP A 89 -11.20 -14.24 7.88
C ASP A 89 -11.41 -15.56 7.14
N ILE A 90 -10.30 -16.23 6.79
CA ILE A 90 -10.28 -17.58 6.24
C ILE A 90 -9.90 -18.60 7.33
N GLU A 91 -10.31 -19.85 7.16
CA GLU A 91 -9.86 -20.98 8.00
C GLU A 91 -8.40 -21.41 7.71
N GLY A 92 -7.75 -20.80 6.71
CA GLY A 92 -6.41 -21.16 6.24
C GLY A 92 -5.27 -20.47 6.99
N ASP A 93 -4.04 -20.97 6.77
CA ASP A 93 -2.83 -20.40 7.34
C ASP A 93 -2.35 -19.19 6.51
N TYR A 94 -2.40 -17.99 7.11
CA TYR A 94 -1.93 -16.77 6.46
C TYR A 94 -0.43 -16.76 6.16
N LEU A 95 0.38 -17.53 6.89
CA LEU A 95 1.80 -17.66 6.58
C LEU A 95 2.00 -18.42 5.27
N GLU A 96 1.25 -19.51 5.06
CA GLU A 96 1.26 -20.24 3.79
C GLU A 96 0.76 -19.35 2.62
N GLN A 97 -0.26 -18.52 2.88
CA GLN A 97 -0.74 -17.56 1.88
C GLN A 97 0.29 -16.47 1.57
N ALA A 98 1.02 -15.98 2.58
CA ALA A 98 2.12 -15.04 2.39
C ALA A 98 3.25 -15.66 1.56
N ASP A 99 3.67 -16.88 1.90
CA ASP A 99 4.69 -17.61 1.14
C ASP A 99 4.25 -17.86 -0.31
N THR A 100 2.98 -18.21 -0.52
CA THR A 100 2.40 -18.37 -1.85
C THR A 100 2.45 -17.08 -2.64
N PHE A 101 2.06 -15.95 -2.04
CA PHE A 101 2.13 -14.63 -2.67
C PHE A 101 3.57 -14.26 -3.06
N LEU A 102 4.53 -14.46 -2.15
CA LEU A 102 5.94 -14.18 -2.41
C LEU A 102 6.48 -15.03 -3.57
N ASN A 103 6.22 -16.33 -3.54
CA ASN A 103 6.71 -17.27 -4.56
C ASN A 103 6.09 -17.02 -5.94
N LEU A 104 4.77 -16.84 -6.02
CA LEU A 104 4.08 -16.56 -7.28
C LEU A 104 4.56 -15.27 -7.95
N ASN A 105 4.98 -14.29 -7.15
CA ASN A 105 5.45 -13.00 -7.64
C ASN A 105 6.98 -12.89 -7.71
N SER A 106 7.70 -13.96 -7.37
CA SER A 106 9.17 -14.02 -7.32
C SER A 106 9.78 -12.90 -6.46
N ILE A 107 9.18 -12.63 -5.30
CA ILE A 107 9.59 -11.57 -4.38
C ILE A 107 10.66 -12.10 -3.43
N ASN A 108 11.82 -11.45 -3.40
CA ASN A 108 12.88 -11.76 -2.44
C ASN A 108 12.71 -10.91 -1.16
N ILE A 109 12.19 -11.52 -0.11
CA ILE A 109 11.96 -10.86 1.19
C ILE A 109 13.24 -10.29 1.81
N THR A 110 14.41 -10.89 1.55
CA THR A 110 15.69 -10.43 2.12
C THR A 110 16.23 -9.17 1.45
N ALA A 111 15.81 -8.90 0.22
CA ALA A 111 16.15 -7.70 -0.53
C ALA A 111 15.05 -6.62 -0.44
N SER A 112 13.90 -6.95 0.14
CA SER A 112 12.73 -6.08 0.15
C SER A 112 12.67 -5.18 1.39
N THR A 113 12.02 -4.04 1.25
CA THR A 113 11.75 -3.10 2.35
C THR A 113 10.26 -2.84 2.53
N ILE A 114 9.87 -2.23 3.65
CA ILE A 114 8.52 -1.68 3.85
C ILE A 114 8.63 -0.16 3.80
N TRP A 115 7.72 0.49 3.07
CA TRP A 115 7.57 1.93 3.15
C TRP A 115 6.92 2.30 4.48
N ASP A 116 7.72 2.85 5.38
CA ASP A 116 7.24 3.35 6.67
C ASP A 116 7.03 4.86 6.56
N VAL A 117 5.79 5.32 6.67
CA VAL A 117 5.45 6.75 6.68
C VAL A 117 5.21 7.16 8.12
N GLU A 118 6.14 7.89 8.71
CA GLU A 118 6.03 8.42 10.08
C GLU A 118 5.09 9.63 10.18
N GLU A 119 4.56 10.12 9.06
CA GLU A 119 3.71 11.31 8.99
C GLU A 119 2.23 10.95 9.13
N SER A 120 1.60 11.40 10.22
CA SER A 120 0.14 11.36 10.42
C SER A 120 -0.42 12.77 10.54
N GLY A 121 -1.52 13.08 9.86
CA GLY A 121 -2.16 14.39 9.99
C GLY A 121 -3.48 14.52 9.22
N PRO A 122 -4.23 15.62 9.45
CA PRO A 122 -5.55 15.79 8.85
C PRO A 122 -5.46 16.09 7.36
N ILE A 123 -6.40 15.51 6.59
CA ILE A 123 -6.70 15.90 5.21
C ILE A 123 -7.95 16.77 5.26
N SER A 124 -7.87 18.00 4.74
CA SER A 124 -8.99 18.94 4.68
C SER A 124 -9.35 19.26 3.23
N ILE A 125 -10.63 19.10 2.90
CA ILE A 125 -11.19 19.40 1.58
C ILE A 125 -11.95 20.71 1.69
N LYS A 126 -11.58 21.73 0.91
CA LYS A 126 -12.36 22.96 0.84
C LYS A 126 -13.57 22.74 -0.04
N ILE A 127 -14.76 22.68 0.58
CA ILE A 127 -16.03 22.70 -0.15
C ILE A 127 -16.42 24.17 -0.32
N GLY A 128 -16.36 24.65 -1.57
CA GLY A 128 -16.80 26.00 -1.95
C GLY A 128 -18.30 26.15 -1.96
#